data_AF-A0A6B2L4D0-F1
#
_entry.id   AF-A0A6B2L4D0-F1
#
_cell.length_a   1.000
_cell.length_b   1.000
_cell.length_c   1.000
_cell.angle_alpha   90.00
_cell.angle_beta   90.00
_cell.angle_gamma   90.00
#
_symmetry.space_group_name_H-M   'P 1'
#
loop_
_entity.id
_entity.type
_entity.pdbx_description
1 polymer ?
#
loop_
_entity_poly.entity_id
_entity_poly.type
_entity_poly.pdbx_seq_one_letter_code
_entity_poly.pdbx_strand_id
1 'polypeptide(L)'
;MSSQLSSLEVNPVDYTNELKKPLPKSVYQQIELDLPRTFPGNPIFESPAGTRAMREVLHVCALQNPTIGYCQSMSFVVAVLLLLYPKAHVVNILNILIRDIVPGYWTHTMTGLQADIKVIEFLISKNLTDLYQHFKDLRIDVGTISTAWLLTLFSTTFPICTTLRLWDYLFAYGSSAIIKIVFCIFKLYKPKLLQLSDLIEVTSFLNERFKVFNNWDDLISELNGCNIPDERITQLQKNATIEIEKRTKERQLGSLKNTKFTLEELHELYQHFSTHPKSSGGTLPTSELFNVLLHSPIASEKWNEWSEQGKKALEKIFDENSDGTISFKEFCVSLAVYSRGSREEKMKFSFQVYDMDKSGSIEKDEMLHYLMNHYKCSGLEEEKTKAQNITDIIFSKYDENQDGKLSFKEFSCACEAEPILQHVLGFTNE
;
A
#
# COMPACT_ATOMS: atom_id res chain seq x y z
N MET A 1 -17.99 33.09 4.01
CA MET A 1 -16.51 33.02 3.90
C MET A 1 -15.84 32.55 5.18
N SER A 2 -16.27 32.96 6.39
CA SER A 2 -15.68 32.44 7.64
C SER A 2 -16.01 30.97 7.95
N SER A 3 -17.15 30.45 7.47
CA SER A 3 -17.59 29.06 7.73
C SER A 3 -16.96 27.98 6.84
N GLN A 4 -16.22 28.36 5.79
CA GLN A 4 -15.44 27.42 4.95
C GLN A 4 -13.96 27.36 5.35
N LEU A 5 -13.51 28.26 6.23
CA LEU A 5 -12.15 28.24 6.79
C LEU A 5 -12.04 27.31 8.01
N SER A 6 -13.15 27.02 8.71
CA SER A 6 -13.17 26.08 9.83
C SER A 6 -12.96 24.62 9.41
N SER A 7 -13.23 24.26 8.15
CA SER A 7 -12.91 22.93 7.59
C SER A 7 -11.46 22.79 7.15
N LEU A 8 -10.66 23.86 7.25
CA LEU A 8 -9.22 23.88 7.02
C LEU A 8 -8.43 23.93 8.34
N GLU A 9 -9.07 23.63 9.48
CA GLU A 9 -8.32 23.28 10.69
C GLU A 9 -7.53 22.00 10.40
N VAL A 10 -6.34 22.20 9.87
CA VAL A 10 -5.28 21.20 9.85
C VAL A 10 -5.06 20.88 11.31
N ASN A 11 -5.62 19.76 11.78
CA ASN A 11 -5.37 19.26 13.11
C ASN A 11 -3.86 19.35 13.33
N PRO A 12 -3.39 20.13 14.31
CA PRO A 12 -1.96 20.36 14.47
C PRO A 12 -1.32 18.99 14.66
N VAL A 13 -0.44 18.64 13.72
CA VAL A 13 0.25 17.34 13.74
C VAL A 13 0.97 17.24 15.07
N ASP A 14 0.56 16.28 15.89
CA ASP A 14 1.24 15.95 17.14
C ASP A 14 2.49 15.12 16.80
N TYR A 15 3.40 15.78 16.08
CA TYR A 15 4.57 15.19 15.45
C TYR A 15 5.42 14.42 16.46
N THR A 16 5.52 14.96 17.68
CA THR A 16 6.34 14.39 18.75
C THR A 16 5.74 13.09 19.30
N ASN A 17 4.41 13.00 19.44
CA ASN A 17 3.78 11.78 19.93
C ASN A 17 3.62 10.73 18.84
N GLU A 18 3.38 11.14 17.59
CA GLU A 18 3.32 10.20 16.46
C GLU A 18 4.67 9.54 16.19
N LEU A 19 5.78 10.28 16.26
CA LEU A 19 7.11 9.73 16.06
C LEU A 19 7.48 8.62 17.07
N LYS A 20 6.83 8.58 18.24
CA LYS A 20 7.03 7.51 19.23
C LYS A 20 6.31 6.20 18.86
N LYS A 21 5.32 6.26 17.97
CA LYS A 21 4.56 5.07 17.55
C LYS A 21 5.40 4.28 16.55
N PRO A 22 5.46 2.94 16.67
CA PRO A 22 6.22 2.12 15.74
C PRO A 22 5.52 2.04 14.38
N LEU A 23 6.32 2.00 13.30
CA LEU A 23 5.84 1.65 11.96
C LEU A 23 5.90 0.13 11.74
N PRO A 24 5.12 -0.41 10.77
CA PRO A 24 5.36 -1.74 10.23
C PRO A 24 6.82 -1.89 9.78
N LYS A 25 7.43 -3.04 10.08
CA LYS A 25 8.86 -3.29 9.86
C LYS A 25 9.26 -3.12 8.39
N SER A 26 8.42 -3.62 7.48
CA SER A 26 8.54 -3.49 6.02
C SER A 26 8.57 -2.03 5.56
N VAL A 27 7.60 -1.22 6.00
CA VAL A 27 7.50 0.21 5.69
C VAL A 27 8.75 0.95 6.19
N TYR A 28 9.16 0.70 7.43
CA TYR A 28 10.38 1.30 7.98
C TYR A 28 11.62 0.91 7.17
N GLN A 29 11.79 -0.37 6.84
CA GLN A 29 12.90 -0.86 6.02
C GLN A 29 12.93 -0.21 4.64
N GLN A 30 11.77 -0.03 4.01
CA GLN A 30 11.67 0.61 2.70
C GLN A 30 12.05 2.09 2.75
N ILE A 31 11.69 2.80 3.83
CA ILE A 31 12.18 4.16 4.08
C ILE A 31 13.71 4.15 4.18
N GLU A 32 14.29 3.29 5.04
CA GLU A 32 15.76 3.24 5.23
C GLU A 32 16.53 2.92 3.94
N LEU A 33 15.99 2.08 3.06
CA LEU A 33 16.57 1.77 1.76
C LEU A 33 16.59 2.97 0.80
N ASP A 34 15.63 3.90 0.96
CA ASP A 34 15.47 5.05 0.06
C ASP A 34 16.29 6.25 0.49
N LEU A 35 16.44 6.47 1.80
CA LEU A 35 17.19 7.61 2.34
C LEU A 35 18.58 7.83 1.69
N PRO A 36 19.47 6.82 1.54
CA PRO A 36 20.81 7.04 0.98
C PRO A 36 20.81 7.29 -0.54
N ARG A 37 19.73 6.95 -1.24
CA ARG A 37 19.59 7.13 -2.71
C ARG A 37 18.73 8.34 -3.08
N THR A 38 18.20 9.07 -2.10
CA THR A 38 17.45 10.31 -2.30
C THR A 38 18.43 11.48 -2.46
N PHE A 39 18.60 11.97 -3.69
CA PHE A 39 19.55 13.03 -4.06
C PHE A 39 20.99 12.74 -3.61
N PRO A 40 21.62 11.66 -4.10
CA PRO A 40 22.99 11.31 -3.75
C PRO A 40 23.96 12.45 -4.16
N GLY A 41 24.93 12.74 -3.30
CA GLY A 41 25.87 13.85 -3.42
C GLY A 41 25.37 15.19 -2.87
N ASN A 42 24.13 15.27 -2.36
CA ASN A 42 23.63 16.49 -1.72
C ASN A 42 24.13 16.58 -0.25
N PRO A 43 24.92 17.61 0.12
CA PRO A 43 25.52 17.71 1.45
C PRO A 43 24.51 17.74 2.60
N ILE A 44 23.31 18.26 2.35
CA ILE A 44 22.26 18.36 3.38
C ILE A 44 21.72 16.96 3.67
N PHE A 45 21.37 16.18 2.64
CA PHE A 45 20.70 14.89 2.81
C PHE A 45 21.65 13.73 3.11
N GLU A 46 22.94 13.88 2.78
CA GLU A 46 24.01 12.98 3.25
C GLU A 46 24.44 13.27 4.70
N SER A 47 24.07 14.42 5.25
CA SER A 47 24.35 14.72 6.65
C SER A 47 23.46 13.88 7.59
N PRO A 48 23.95 13.46 8.77
CA PRO A 48 23.14 12.73 9.75
C PRO A 48 21.87 13.48 10.16
N ALA A 49 21.89 14.82 10.14
CA ALA A 49 20.74 15.65 10.46
C ALA A 49 19.68 15.63 9.34
N GLY A 50 20.08 15.75 8.08
CA GLY A 50 19.16 15.70 6.94
C GLY A 50 18.56 14.31 6.74
N THR A 51 19.37 13.25 6.82
CA THR A 51 18.88 11.87 6.79
C THR A 51 17.87 11.61 7.90
N ARG A 52 18.13 12.11 9.12
CA ARG A 52 17.19 12.01 10.25
C ARG A 52 15.89 12.77 9.98
N ALA A 53 15.98 14.00 9.49
CA ALA A 53 14.78 14.80 9.20
C ALA A 53 13.87 14.14 8.15
N MET A 54 14.45 13.59 7.08
CA MET A 54 13.70 12.83 6.08
C MET A 54 13.01 11.61 6.69
N ARG A 55 13.75 10.80 7.46
CA ARG A 55 13.22 9.61 8.15
C ARG A 55 12.03 9.97 9.02
N GLU A 56 12.15 10.97 9.87
CA GLU A 56 11.11 11.35 10.81
C GLU A 56 9.84 11.87 10.10
N VAL A 57 9.99 12.65 9.02
CA VAL A 57 8.84 13.13 8.23
C VAL A 57 8.12 11.98 7.51
N LEU A 58 8.88 11.09 6.84
CA LEU A 58 8.31 9.93 6.16
C LEU A 58 7.65 8.97 7.16
N HIS A 59 8.25 8.81 8.34
CA HIS A 59 7.69 8.00 9.43
C HIS A 59 6.31 8.48 9.85
N VAL A 60 6.22 9.77 10.18
CA VAL A 60 4.96 10.40 10.63
C VAL A 60 3.91 10.36 9.51
N CYS A 61 4.29 10.66 8.27
CA CYS A 61 3.35 10.60 7.15
C CYS A 61 2.81 9.18 6.90
N ALA A 62 3.68 8.16 6.97
CA ALA A 62 3.27 6.77 6.81
C ALA A 62 2.31 6.30 7.93
N LEU A 63 2.53 6.76 9.17
CA LEU A 63 1.61 6.49 10.28
C LEU A 63 0.24 7.14 10.08
N GLN A 64 0.20 8.37 9.56
CA GLN A 64 -1.05 9.09 9.31
C GLN A 64 -1.82 8.53 8.12
N ASN A 65 -1.14 7.84 7.19
CA ASN A 65 -1.72 7.27 5.99
C ASN A 65 -1.44 5.76 5.92
N PRO A 66 -1.96 4.93 6.86
CA PRO A 66 -1.56 3.53 7.02
C PRO A 66 -1.85 2.65 5.81
N THR A 67 -2.83 3.01 4.98
CA THR A 67 -3.19 2.30 3.73
C THR A 67 -2.26 2.61 2.56
N ILE A 68 -1.47 3.68 2.68
CA ILE A 68 -0.43 4.06 1.73
C ILE A 68 0.93 3.61 2.28
N GLY A 69 1.13 3.79 3.59
CA GLY A 69 2.40 3.58 4.26
C GLY A 69 3.46 4.46 3.63
N TYR A 70 4.40 3.82 2.96
CA TYR A 70 5.46 4.50 2.21
C TYR A 70 5.51 3.97 0.78
N CYS A 71 5.47 4.89 -0.19
CA CYS A 71 5.69 4.58 -1.59
C CYS A 71 7.06 5.09 -2.05
N GLN A 72 7.78 4.23 -2.76
CA GLN A 72 9.04 4.57 -3.41
C GLN A 72 8.82 5.74 -4.40
N SER A 73 9.28 6.93 -4.00
CA SER A 73 9.29 8.23 -4.71
C SER A 73 8.98 9.37 -3.75
N MET A 74 8.23 9.10 -2.66
CA MET A 74 7.85 10.11 -1.66
C MET A 74 9.06 10.79 -1.02
N SER A 75 10.17 10.05 -0.84
CA SER A 75 11.41 10.59 -0.27
C SER A 75 11.96 11.79 -1.05
N PHE A 76 11.87 11.79 -2.39
CA PHE A 76 12.33 12.91 -3.22
C PHE A 76 11.47 14.16 -3.04
N VAL A 77 10.15 13.98 -2.95
CA VAL A 77 9.21 15.08 -2.68
C VAL A 77 9.46 15.66 -1.29
N VAL A 78 9.62 14.79 -0.27
CA VAL A 78 9.92 15.20 1.11
C VAL A 78 11.25 15.94 1.21
N ALA A 79 12.28 15.46 0.53
CA ALA A 79 13.59 16.11 0.53
C ALA A 79 13.49 17.55 -0.01
N VAL A 80 12.83 17.78 -1.16
CA VAL A 80 12.65 19.14 -1.69
C VAL A 80 11.83 20.01 -0.72
N LEU A 81 10.75 19.50 -0.14
CA LEU A 81 9.94 20.26 0.82
C LEU A 81 10.71 20.62 2.10
N LEU A 82 11.61 19.75 2.59
CA LEU A 82 12.45 19.99 3.76
C LEU A 82 13.49 21.09 3.56
N LEU A 83 13.80 21.45 2.30
CA LEU A 83 14.63 22.62 2.01
C LEU A 83 13.88 23.94 2.24
N LEU A 84 12.55 23.91 2.27
CA LEU A 84 11.69 25.09 2.28
C LEU A 84 10.93 25.26 3.59
N TYR A 85 10.51 24.15 4.20
CA TYR A 85 9.56 24.16 5.31
C TYR A 85 10.04 23.31 6.49
N PRO A 86 9.64 23.66 7.73
CA PRO A 86 9.86 22.83 8.90
C PRO A 86 9.11 21.48 8.79
N LYS A 87 9.65 20.44 9.44
CA LYS A 87 9.16 19.04 9.40
C LYS A 87 7.63 18.89 9.54
N ALA A 88 7.01 19.56 10.51
CA ALA A 88 5.56 19.46 10.73
C ALA A 88 4.74 20.02 9.55
N HIS A 89 5.21 21.10 8.91
CA HIS A 89 4.57 21.66 7.72
C HIS A 89 4.75 20.74 6.52
N VAL A 90 5.92 20.09 6.38
CA VAL A 90 6.15 19.12 5.31
C VAL A 90 5.17 17.95 5.39
N VAL A 91 4.90 17.43 6.60
CA VAL A 91 3.87 16.39 6.80
C VAL A 91 2.50 16.88 6.34
N ASN A 92 2.09 18.09 6.73
CA ASN A 92 0.81 18.67 6.31
C ASN A 92 0.69 18.83 4.79
N ILE A 93 1.74 19.37 4.15
CA ILE A 93 1.78 19.55 2.70
C ILE A 93 1.70 18.19 2.00
N LEU A 94 2.43 17.19 2.50
CA LEU A 94 2.40 15.85 1.92
C LEU A 94 1.02 15.19 2.05
N ASN A 95 0.31 15.38 3.16
CA ASN A 95 -1.07 14.90 3.32
C ASN A 95 -2.04 15.60 2.35
N ILE A 96 -1.86 16.90 2.09
CA ILE A 96 -2.65 17.63 1.08
C ILE A 96 -2.35 17.08 -0.32
N LEU A 97 -1.08 16.81 -0.64
CA LEU A 97 -0.70 16.19 -1.92
C LEU A 97 -1.38 14.82 -2.09
N ILE A 98 -1.30 13.98 -1.07
CA ILE A 98 -1.90 12.64 -1.06
C ILE A 98 -3.42 12.67 -1.22
N ARG A 99 -4.10 13.61 -0.53
CA ARG A 99 -5.57 13.64 -0.47
C ARG A 99 -6.20 14.39 -1.63
N ASP A 100 -5.66 15.58 -1.95
CA ASP A 100 -6.38 16.57 -2.76
C ASP A 100 -5.73 16.82 -4.13
N ILE A 101 -4.40 16.72 -4.24
CA ILE A 101 -3.68 17.12 -5.46
C ILE A 101 -3.41 15.94 -6.39
N VAL A 102 -2.85 14.85 -5.85
CA VAL A 102 -2.51 13.63 -6.60
C VAL A 102 -3.03 12.36 -5.92
N PRO A 103 -4.35 12.26 -5.66
CA PRO A 103 -4.93 11.11 -5.00
C PRO A 103 -4.66 9.83 -5.77
N GLY A 104 -4.22 8.78 -5.08
CA GLY A 104 -3.94 7.48 -5.69
C GLY A 104 -2.62 7.38 -6.46
N TYR A 105 -1.68 8.31 -6.30
CA TYR A 105 -0.34 8.20 -6.90
C TYR A 105 0.56 7.23 -6.14
N TRP A 106 0.51 7.27 -4.81
CA TRP A 106 1.39 6.50 -3.93
C TRP A 106 0.70 5.26 -3.33
N THR A 107 -0.49 4.90 -3.79
CA THR A 107 -1.15 3.65 -3.36
C THR A 107 -0.52 2.44 -4.06
N HIS A 108 -0.71 1.23 -3.50
CA HIS A 108 -0.21 -0.02 -4.10
C HIS A 108 -0.68 -0.25 -5.54
N THR A 109 -1.91 0.19 -5.84
CA THR A 109 -2.52 0.05 -7.16
C THR A 109 -2.24 1.25 -8.07
N MET A 110 -1.72 2.36 -7.55
CA MET A 110 -1.41 3.60 -8.30
C MET A 110 -2.56 4.04 -9.23
N THR A 111 -3.82 3.88 -8.79
CA THR A 111 -5.01 4.10 -9.65
C THR A 111 -5.08 5.53 -10.19
N GLY A 112 -4.73 6.52 -9.37
CA GLY A 112 -4.71 7.92 -9.77
C GLY A 112 -3.63 8.23 -10.80
N LEU A 113 -2.42 7.69 -10.61
CA LEU A 113 -1.33 7.82 -11.57
C LEU A 113 -1.71 7.19 -12.92
N GLN A 114 -2.26 5.97 -12.91
CA GLN A 114 -2.72 5.30 -14.13
C GLN A 114 -3.83 6.09 -14.82
N ALA A 115 -4.76 6.68 -14.06
CA ALA A 115 -5.82 7.51 -14.60
C ALA A 115 -5.24 8.75 -15.30
N ASP A 116 -4.32 9.44 -14.65
CA ASP A 116 -3.71 10.64 -15.20
C ASP A 116 -2.88 10.35 -16.45
N ILE A 117 -2.09 9.28 -16.45
CA ILE A 117 -1.37 8.83 -17.66
C ILE A 117 -2.35 8.58 -18.81
N LYS A 118 -3.48 7.92 -18.54
CA LYS A 118 -4.50 7.65 -19.56
C LYS A 118 -5.15 8.94 -20.07
N VAL A 119 -5.40 9.92 -19.20
CA VAL A 119 -5.91 11.23 -19.62
C VAL A 119 -4.87 11.97 -20.46
N ILE A 120 -3.60 11.95 -20.06
CA ILE A 120 -2.49 12.55 -20.84
C ILE A 120 -2.43 11.91 -22.23
N GLU A 121 -2.43 10.58 -22.32
CA GLU A 121 -2.46 9.85 -23.60
C GLU A 121 -3.65 10.24 -24.46
N PHE A 122 -4.84 10.35 -23.86
CA PHE A 122 -6.03 10.80 -24.55
C PHE A 122 -5.87 12.22 -25.11
N LEU A 123 -5.35 13.16 -24.32
CA LEU A 123 -5.10 14.53 -24.78
C LEU A 123 -4.07 14.58 -25.92
N ILE A 124 -2.97 13.84 -25.80
CA ILE A 124 -1.97 13.72 -26.87
C ILE A 124 -2.62 13.13 -28.14
N SER A 125 -3.45 12.10 -28.02
CA SER A 125 -4.15 11.48 -29.15
C SER A 125 -5.12 12.42 -29.89
N LYS A 126 -5.65 13.44 -29.21
CA LYS A 126 -6.62 14.39 -29.78
C LYS A 126 -5.99 15.68 -30.26
N ASN A 127 -4.90 16.11 -29.63
CA ASN A 127 -4.32 17.43 -29.86
C ASN A 127 -2.93 17.38 -30.51
N LEU A 128 -2.19 16.28 -30.36
CA LEU A 128 -0.85 16.05 -30.93
C LEU A 128 -0.86 14.73 -31.73
N THR A 129 -1.78 14.62 -32.69
CA THR A 129 -2.12 13.38 -33.40
C THR A 129 -0.96 12.72 -34.13
N ASP A 130 -0.10 13.52 -34.76
CA ASP A 130 1.14 13.10 -35.40
C ASP A 130 2.17 12.54 -34.40
N LEU A 131 2.34 13.19 -33.26
CA LEU A 131 3.20 12.69 -32.17
C LEU A 131 2.65 11.38 -31.60
N TYR A 132 1.34 11.29 -31.40
CA TYR A 132 0.69 10.08 -30.94
C TYR A 132 0.91 8.91 -31.90
N GLN A 133 0.72 9.14 -33.22
CA GLN A 133 0.95 8.12 -34.22
C GLN A 133 2.41 7.70 -34.27
N HIS A 134 3.34 8.65 -34.23
CA HIS A 134 4.78 8.38 -34.17
C HIS A 134 5.14 7.48 -32.97
N PHE A 135 4.64 7.81 -31.78
CA PHE A 135 4.86 6.98 -30.60
C PHE A 135 4.23 5.58 -30.74
N LYS A 136 3.05 5.47 -31.37
CA LYS A 136 2.44 4.15 -31.65
C LYS A 136 3.25 3.31 -32.63
N ASP A 137 3.79 3.92 -33.67
CA ASP A 137 4.64 3.24 -34.65
C ASP A 137 5.95 2.73 -33.99
N LEU A 138 6.49 3.52 -33.06
CA LEU A 138 7.66 3.15 -32.25
C LEU A 138 7.34 2.25 -31.04
N ARG A 139 6.07 1.92 -30.80
CA ARG A 139 5.60 1.16 -29.62
C ARG A 139 6.00 1.79 -28.29
N ILE A 140 5.98 3.11 -28.24
CA ILE A 140 6.24 3.92 -27.05
C ILE A 140 4.90 4.23 -26.38
N ASP A 141 4.71 3.74 -25.16
CA ASP A 141 3.62 4.18 -24.31
C ASP A 141 4.05 5.41 -23.52
N VAL A 142 3.17 6.41 -23.44
CA VAL A 142 3.49 7.71 -22.79
C VAL A 142 3.80 7.49 -21.31
N GLY A 143 3.11 6.55 -20.67
CA GLY A 143 3.37 6.14 -19.30
C GLY A 143 4.82 5.70 -19.06
N THR A 144 5.47 5.05 -20.03
CA THR A 144 6.88 4.62 -19.91
C THR A 144 7.83 5.82 -19.74
N ILE A 145 7.48 6.96 -20.33
CA ILE A 145 8.26 8.19 -20.26
C ILE A 145 7.89 9.02 -19.02
N SER A 146 6.59 9.20 -18.77
CA SER A 146 6.10 10.19 -17.81
C SER A 146 5.93 9.68 -16.37
N THR A 147 5.93 8.36 -16.14
CA THR A 147 5.69 7.78 -14.80
C THR A 147 6.63 8.32 -13.73
N ALA A 148 7.94 8.38 -14.01
CA ALA A 148 8.92 8.88 -13.06
C ALA A 148 8.76 10.38 -12.75
N TRP A 149 8.32 11.16 -13.75
CA TRP A 149 8.07 12.59 -13.58
C TRP A 149 6.88 12.80 -12.65
N LEU A 150 5.79 12.05 -12.87
CA LEU A 150 4.56 12.14 -12.10
C LEU A 150 4.75 11.66 -10.65
N LEU A 151 5.36 10.49 -10.45
CA LEU A 151 5.56 9.91 -9.10
C LEU A 151 6.43 10.79 -8.19
N THR A 152 7.42 11.48 -8.77
CA THR A 152 8.33 12.36 -8.02
C THR A 152 7.90 13.82 -8.06
N LEU A 153 6.73 14.13 -8.63
CA LEU A 153 6.27 15.51 -8.88
C LEU A 153 7.38 16.37 -9.49
N PHE A 154 8.09 15.85 -10.49
CA PHE A 154 9.20 16.50 -11.20
C PHE A 154 10.46 16.80 -10.38
N SER A 155 10.52 16.42 -9.10
CA SER A 155 11.65 16.72 -8.20
C SER A 155 12.96 16.06 -8.61
N THR A 156 12.89 14.94 -9.33
CA THR A 156 14.07 14.25 -9.88
C THR A 156 14.33 14.58 -11.35
N THR A 157 13.40 15.31 -11.98
CA THR A 157 13.36 15.52 -13.43
C THR A 157 13.98 16.86 -13.84
N PHE A 158 13.67 17.92 -13.09
CA PHE A 158 14.09 19.28 -13.42
C PHE A 158 15.01 19.88 -12.32
N PRO A 159 15.79 20.93 -12.63
CA PRO A 159 16.47 21.73 -11.63
C PRO A 159 15.50 22.28 -10.59
N ILE A 160 15.97 22.40 -9.34
CA ILE A 160 15.12 22.80 -8.21
C ILE A 160 14.31 24.07 -8.48
N CYS A 161 14.90 25.11 -9.07
CA CYS A 161 14.18 26.36 -9.38
C CYS A 161 12.98 26.12 -10.32
N THR A 162 13.11 25.23 -11.30
CA THR A 162 12.02 24.86 -12.21
C THR A 162 11.01 23.98 -11.49
N THR A 163 11.44 22.99 -10.70
CA THR A 163 10.55 22.16 -9.88
C THR A 163 9.66 23.02 -8.99
N LEU A 164 10.22 24.03 -8.32
CA LEU A 164 9.46 24.93 -7.44
C LEU A 164 8.41 25.74 -8.23
N ARG A 165 8.75 26.24 -9.42
CA ARG A 165 7.78 26.94 -10.27
C ARG A 165 6.65 26.02 -10.77
N LEU A 166 6.98 24.77 -11.09
CA LEU A 166 5.97 23.76 -11.41
C LEU A 166 5.08 23.46 -10.21
N TRP A 167 5.64 23.43 -9.00
CA TRP A 167 4.89 23.24 -7.76
C TRP A 167 3.98 24.44 -7.44
N ASP A 168 4.43 25.68 -7.67
CA ASP A 168 3.57 26.86 -7.55
C ASP A 168 2.32 26.72 -8.44
N TYR A 169 2.52 26.31 -9.69
CA TYR A 169 1.41 26.04 -10.62
C TYR A 169 0.54 24.87 -10.14
N LEU A 170 1.15 23.78 -9.68
CA LEU A 170 0.44 22.60 -9.18
C LEU A 170 -0.44 22.94 -7.95
N PHE A 171 0.10 23.65 -6.97
CA PHE A 171 -0.66 24.05 -5.78
C PHE A 171 -1.72 25.11 -6.08
N ALA A 172 -1.53 25.96 -7.08
CA ALA A 172 -2.52 26.95 -7.48
C ALA A 172 -3.73 26.36 -8.20
N TYR A 173 -3.53 25.33 -9.02
CA TYR A 173 -4.57 24.79 -9.91
C TYR A 173 -5.00 23.35 -9.59
N GLY A 174 -4.32 22.66 -8.66
CA GLY A 174 -4.73 21.35 -8.17
C GLY A 174 -4.44 20.19 -9.14
N SER A 175 -5.29 19.15 -9.10
CA SER A 175 -5.05 17.89 -9.81
C SER A 175 -4.98 18.00 -11.33
N SER A 176 -5.65 18.98 -11.94
CA SER A 176 -5.62 19.16 -13.40
C SER A 176 -4.29 19.72 -13.89
N ALA A 177 -3.57 20.46 -13.04
CA ALA A 177 -2.31 21.11 -13.40
C ALA A 177 -1.22 20.10 -13.78
N ILE A 178 -1.14 18.96 -13.07
CA ILE A 178 -0.09 17.97 -13.35
C ILE A 178 -0.22 17.39 -14.77
N ILE A 179 -1.46 17.13 -15.21
CA ILE A 179 -1.77 16.66 -16.57
C ILE A 179 -1.44 17.75 -17.59
N LYS A 180 -1.83 19.01 -17.32
CA LYS A 180 -1.52 20.15 -18.20
C LYS A 180 -0.02 20.34 -18.38
N ILE A 181 0.75 20.26 -17.29
CA ILE A 181 2.21 20.35 -17.33
C ILE A 181 2.79 19.29 -18.27
N VAL A 182 2.45 18.00 -18.07
CA VAL A 182 2.98 16.93 -18.92
C VAL A 182 2.56 17.10 -20.37
N PHE A 183 1.29 17.43 -20.62
CA PHE A 183 0.79 17.69 -21.97
C PHE A 183 1.55 18.84 -22.66
N CYS A 184 1.78 19.94 -21.96
CA CYS A 184 2.48 21.11 -22.50
C CYS A 184 3.97 20.82 -22.72
N ILE A 185 4.61 20.00 -21.89
CA ILE A 185 5.97 19.52 -22.11
C ILE A 185 6.05 18.72 -23.42
N PHE A 186 5.12 17.78 -23.66
CA PHE A 186 5.09 17.05 -24.94
C PHE A 186 4.81 17.97 -26.12
N LYS A 187 3.93 18.95 -25.98
CA LYS A 187 3.65 19.95 -27.02
C LYS A 187 4.88 20.80 -27.34
N LEU A 188 5.60 21.27 -26.32
CA LEU A 188 6.80 22.09 -26.46
C LEU A 188 7.92 21.35 -27.21
N TYR A 189 8.14 20.07 -26.89
CA TYR A 189 9.20 19.27 -27.50
C TYR A 189 8.79 18.46 -28.73
N LYS A 190 7.50 18.48 -29.10
CA LYS A 190 6.94 17.75 -30.25
C LYS A 190 7.80 17.84 -31.52
N PRO A 191 8.28 19.02 -31.98
CA PRO A 191 9.05 19.11 -33.23
C PRO A 191 10.33 18.27 -33.20
N LYS A 192 10.96 18.13 -32.03
CA LYS A 192 12.17 17.32 -31.87
C LYS A 192 11.83 15.85 -31.67
N LEU A 193 10.78 15.54 -30.91
CA LEU A 193 10.35 14.17 -30.64
C LEU A 193 9.96 13.39 -31.91
N LEU A 194 9.35 14.07 -32.90
CA LEU A 194 9.01 13.49 -34.20
C LEU A 194 10.23 13.05 -35.03
N GLN A 195 11.44 13.48 -34.66
CA GLN A 195 12.68 13.13 -35.38
C GLN A 195 13.42 11.95 -34.75
N LEU A 196 12.98 11.48 -33.59
CA LEU A 196 13.64 10.43 -32.83
C LEU A 196 13.07 9.07 -33.20
N SER A 197 13.91 8.05 -33.18
CA SER A 197 13.64 6.76 -33.83
C SER A 197 13.24 5.65 -32.86
N ASP A 198 13.43 5.83 -31.55
CA ASP A 198 13.08 4.84 -30.54
C ASP A 198 12.92 5.44 -29.13
N LEU A 199 12.54 4.60 -28.18
CA LEU A 199 12.35 4.98 -26.78
C LEU A 199 13.64 5.49 -26.10
N ILE A 200 14.79 4.93 -26.47
CA ILE A 200 16.08 5.28 -25.85
C ILE A 200 16.47 6.69 -26.28
N GLU A 201 16.35 7.00 -27.57
CA GLU A 201 16.59 8.36 -28.09
C GLU A 201 15.64 9.37 -27.46
N VAL A 202 14.35 9.05 -27.37
CA VAL A 202 13.33 9.93 -26.73
C VAL A 202 13.66 10.20 -25.27
N THR A 203 13.91 9.16 -24.48
CA THR A 203 14.19 9.30 -23.06
C THR A 203 15.53 9.98 -22.80
N SER A 204 16.57 9.68 -23.59
CA SER A 204 17.88 10.33 -23.49
C SER A 204 17.77 11.83 -23.79
N PHE A 205 17.12 12.20 -24.90
CA PHE A 205 16.91 13.59 -25.27
C PHE A 205 16.18 14.39 -24.18
N LEU A 206 15.08 13.85 -23.66
CA LEU A 206 14.29 14.51 -22.61
C LEU A 206 15.09 14.63 -21.31
N ASN A 207 15.77 13.57 -20.89
CA ASN A 207 16.58 13.58 -19.66
C ASN A 207 17.74 14.59 -19.74
N GLU A 208 18.44 14.67 -20.88
CA GLU A 208 19.49 15.68 -21.07
C GLU A 208 18.92 17.09 -21.10
N ARG A 209 17.81 17.29 -21.82
CA ARG A 209 17.19 18.62 -21.95
C ARG A 209 16.64 19.12 -20.63
N PHE A 210 16.05 18.26 -19.81
CA PHE A 210 15.46 18.66 -18.53
C PHE A 210 16.50 19.03 -17.48
N LYS A 211 17.67 18.36 -17.45
CA LYS A 211 18.77 18.70 -16.53
C LYS A 211 19.24 20.15 -16.64
N VAL A 212 19.17 20.73 -17.83
CA VAL A 212 19.59 22.12 -18.12
C VAL A 212 18.41 23.03 -18.46
N PHE A 213 17.20 22.65 -18.05
CA PHE A 213 16.00 23.40 -18.39
C PHE A 213 16.02 24.80 -17.77
N ASN A 214 15.94 25.81 -18.62
CA ASN A 214 15.87 27.23 -18.25
C ASN A 214 14.78 27.99 -19.03
N ASN A 215 14.04 27.32 -19.90
CA ASN A 215 13.00 27.90 -20.76
C ASN A 215 11.64 27.97 -20.05
N TRP A 216 11.60 28.54 -18.84
CA TRP A 216 10.34 28.68 -18.09
C TRP A 216 9.30 29.50 -18.86
N ASP A 217 9.75 30.58 -19.52
CA ASP A 217 8.86 31.48 -20.27
C ASP A 217 8.14 30.78 -21.44
N ASP A 218 8.82 29.86 -22.11
CA ASP A 218 8.21 29.05 -23.18
C ASP A 218 7.16 28.09 -22.60
N LEU A 219 7.49 27.41 -21.49
CA LEU A 219 6.57 26.46 -20.87
C LEU A 219 5.35 27.15 -20.27
N ILE A 220 5.51 28.30 -19.60
CA ILE A 220 4.37 29.05 -19.05
C ILE A 220 3.52 29.65 -20.18
N SER A 221 4.13 30.07 -21.29
CA SER A 221 3.38 30.48 -22.49
C SER A 221 2.54 29.34 -23.05
N GLU A 222 3.10 28.13 -23.14
CA GLU A 222 2.35 26.93 -23.54
C GLU A 222 1.22 26.57 -22.57
N LEU A 223 1.47 26.67 -21.25
CA LEU A 223 0.46 26.44 -20.20
C LEU A 223 -0.68 27.46 -20.30
N ASN A 224 -0.35 28.75 -20.46
CA ASN A 224 -1.34 29.82 -20.59
C ASN A 224 -2.13 29.74 -21.90
N GLY A 225 -1.49 29.27 -22.98
CA GLY A 225 -2.13 29.01 -24.27
C GLY A 225 -2.88 27.69 -24.36
N CYS A 226 -2.88 26.87 -23.29
CA CYS A 226 -3.54 25.58 -23.27
C CYS A 226 -5.06 25.75 -23.11
N ASN A 227 -5.79 25.70 -24.23
CA ASN A 227 -7.24 25.84 -24.30
C ASN A 227 -8.03 24.60 -23.80
N ILE A 228 -7.45 23.80 -22.91
CA ILE A 228 -8.11 22.64 -22.31
C ILE A 228 -8.66 23.07 -20.95
N PRO A 229 -10.00 23.15 -20.78
CA PRO A 229 -10.60 23.58 -19.51
C PRO A 229 -10.25 22.61 -18.38
N ASP A 230 -9.99 23.14 -17.17
CA ASP A 230 -9.68 22.32 -16.00
C ASP A 230 -10.82 21.37 -15.65
N GLU A 231 -12.07 21.84 -15.72
CA GLU A 231 -13.27 21.02 -15.49
C GLU A 231 -13.32 19.78 -16.40
N ARG A 232 -12.89 19.93 -17.66
CA ARG A 232 -12.84 18.82 -18.61
C ARG A 232 -11.77 17.80 -18.21
N ILE A 233 -10.60 18.26 -17.76
CA ILE A 233 -9.53 17.37 -17.29
C ILE A 233 -10.01 16.61 -16.05
N THR A 234 -10.59 17.30 -15.07
CA THR A 234 -11.12 16.68 -13.85
C THR A 234 -12.21 15.65 -14.16
N GLN A 235 -13.09 15.93 -15.13
CA GLN A 235 -14.09 14.96 -15.58
C GLN A 235 -13.45 13.72 -16.23
N LEU A 236 -12.42 13.91 -17.06
CA LEU A 236 -11.68 12.81 -17.68
C LEU A 236 -10.93 11.97 -16.63
N GLN A 237 -10.30 12.61 -15.64
CA GLN A 237 -9.66 11.95 -14.50
C GLN A 237 -10.67 11.06 -13.77
N LYS A 238 -11.83 11.60 -13.37
CA LYS A 238 -12.87 10.85 -12.68
C LYS A 238 -13.33 9.62 -13.48
N ASN A 239 -13.58 9.79 -14.78
CA ASN A 239 -14.00 8.68 -15.64
C ASN A 239 -12.91 7.61 -15.79
N ALA A 240 -11.65 8.03 -15.96
CA ALA A 240 -10.51 7.13 -16.08
C ALA A 240 -10.28 6.33 -14.79
N THR A 241 -10.37 6.98 -13.62
CA THR A 241 -10.27 6.32 -12.31
C THR A 241 -11.32 5.24 -12.15
N ILE A 242 -12.60 5.54 -12.42
CA ILE A 242 -13.70 4.56 -12.35
C ILE A 242 -13.44 3.35 -13.26
N GLU A 243 -12.96 3.58 -14.48
CA GLU A 243 -12.65 2.50 -15.42
C GLU A 243 -11.48 1.63 -14.93
N ILE A 244 -10.44 2.25 -14.37
CA ILE A 244 -9.26 1.54 -13.86
C ILE A 244 -9.61 0.73 -12.62
N GLU A 245 -10.38 1.29 -11.70
CA GLU A 245 -10.88 0.59 -10.52
C GLU A 245 -11.73 -0.61 -10.91
N LYS A 246 -12.64 -0.45 -11.87
CA LYS A 246 -13.45 -1.55 -12.41
C LYS A 246 -12.57 -2.67 -12.98
N ARG A 247 -11.58 -2.33 -13.82
CA ARG A 247 -10.65 -3.32 -14.40
C ARG A 247 -9.80 -4.00 -13.34
N THR A 248 -9.37 -3.25 -12.32
CA THR A 248 -8.57 -3.77 -11.21
C THR A 248 -9.38 -4.78 -10.41
N LYS A 249 -10.63 -4.44 -10.08
CA LYS A 249 -11.60 -5.36 -9.45
C LYS A 249 -11.75 -6.63 -10.28
N GLU A 250 -12.04 -6.53 -11.57
CA GLU A 250 -12.22 -7.69 -12.45
C GLU A 250 -10.98 -8.59 -12.51
N ARG A 251 -9.78 -8.00 -12.55
CA ARG A 251 -8.51 -8.75 -12.51
C ARG A 251 -8.31 -9.45 -11.17
N GLN A 252 -8.57 -8.77 -10.05
CA GLN A 252 -8.46 -9.37 -8.72
C GLN A 252 -9.43 -10.55 -8.56
N LEU A 253 -10.71 -10.36 -8.91
CA LEU A 253 -11.70 -11.43 -8.90
C LEU A 253 -11.30 -12.59 -9.82
N GLY A 254 -10.78 -12.27 -11.01
CA GLY A 254 -10.26 -13.26 -11.95
C GLY A 254 -9.09 -14.08 -11.39
N SER A 255 -8.19 -13.45 -10.64
CA SER A 255 -7.06 -14.13 -9.99
C SER A 255 -7.48 -15.05 -8.84
N LEU A 256 -8.68 -14.82 -8.29
CA LEU A 256 -9.25 -15.57 -7.17
C LEU A 256 -10.18 -16.72 -7.62
N LYS A 257 -10.29 -16.99 -8.93
CA LYS A 257 -11.10 -18.11 -9.45
C LYS A 257 -10.66 -19.49 -8.95
N ASN A 258 -9.40 -19.62 -8.52
CA ASN A 258 -8.89 -20.86 -7.95
C ASN A 258 -9.24 -21.01 -6.45
N THR A 259 -9.84 -19.99 -5.84
CA THR A 259 -10.43 -20.16 -4.50
C THR A 259 -11.70 -20.97 -4.60
N LYS A 260 -12.10 -21.62 -3.50
CA LYS A 260 -13.34 -22.41 -3.42
C LYS A 260 -14.61 -21.54 -3.33
N PHE A 261 -14.51 -20.23 -3.57
CA PHE A 261 -15.64 -19.28 -3.57
C PHE A 261 -16.28 -19.17 -4.95
N THR A 262 -17.60 -18.96 -4.99
CA THR A 262 -18.31 -18.62 -6.24
C THR A 262 -18.00 -17.17 -6.66
N LEU A 263 -18.33 -16.82 -7.90
CA LEU A 263 -18.12 -15.45 -8.37
C LEU A 263 -19.01 -14.46 -7.62
N GLU A 264 -20.25 -14.82 -7.31
CA GLU A 264 -21.19 -14.00 -6.54
C GLU A 264 -20.64 -13.71 -5.15
N GLU A 265 -20.14 -14.73 -4.47
CA GLU A 265 -19.49 -14.65 -3.16
C GLU A 265 -18.27 -13.73 -3.17
N LEU A 266 -17.39 -13.87 -4.17
CA LEU A 266 -16.24 -12.99 -4.32
C LEU A 266 -16.65 -11.53 -4.56
N HIS A 267 -17.77 -11.28 -5.25
CA HIS A 267 -18.31 -9.93 -5.40
C HIS A 267 -18.82 -9.37 -4.07
N GLU A 268 -19.53 -10.15 -3.27
CA GLU A 268 -20.02 -9.74 -1.95
C GLU A 268 -18.85 -9.44 -0.99
N LEU A 269 -17.84 -10.32 -0.95
CA LEU A 269 -16.61 -10.07 -0.19
C LEU A 269 -15.89 -8.81 -0.66
N TYR A 270 -15.79 -8.59 -1.97
CA TYR A 270 -15.15 -7.38 -2.51
C TYR A 270 -15.90 -6.11 -2.08
N GLN A 271 -17.23 -6.11 -2.18
CA GLN A 271 -18.05 -4.97 -1.77
C GLN A 271 -17.87 -4.70 -0.28
N HIS A 272 -17.95 -5.74 0.55
CA HIS A 272 -17.73 -5.65 2.00
C HIS A 272 -16.34 -5.08 2.33
N PHE A 273 -15.30 -5.61 1.70
CA PHE A 273 -13.92 -5.19 1.92
C PHE A 273 -13.64 -3.76 1.45
N SER A 274 -14.16 -3.38 0.27
CA SER A 274 -13.86 -2.09 -0.37
C SER A 274 -14.67 -0.93 0.20
N THR A 275 -15.85 -1.21 0.76
CA THR A 275 -16.71 -0.16 1.38
C THR A 275 -16.37 0.09 2.85
N HIS A 276 -15.46 -0.70 3.42
CA HIS A 276 -14.99 -0.50 4.79
C HIS A 276 -14.35 0.91 4.94
N PRO A 277 -14.68 1.69 6.00
CA PRO A 277 -14.26 3.10 6.11
C PRO A 277 -12.74 3.34 6.10
N LYS A 278 -11.97 2.33 6.50
CA LYS A 278 -10.49 2.35 6.53
C LYS A 278 -9.86 1.67 5.32
N SER A 279 -10.66 1.25 4.32
CA SER A 279 -10.15 0.70 3.08
C SER A 279 -9.68 1.82 2.18
N SER A 280 -8.44 1.73 1.69
CA SER A 280 -7.91 2.70 0.71
C SER A 280 -6.87 2.03 -0.17
N GLY A 281 -6.88 2.40 -1.45
CA GLY A 281 -6.00 1.83 -2.47
C GLY A 281 -6.19 0.33 -2.73
N GLY A 282 -7.27 -0.29 -2.22
CA GLY A 282 -7.53 -1.73 -2.32
C GLY A 282 -6.94 -2.56 -1.17
N THR A 283 -6.55 -1.91 -0.07
CA THR A 283 -5.96 -2.53 1.13
C THR A 283 -6.63 -2.03 2.41
N LEU A 284 -6.48 -2.78 3.49
CA LEU A 284 -6.98 -2.46 4.83
C LEU A 284 -5.85 -2.58 5.86
N PRO A 285 -5.75 -1.70 6.86
CA PRO A 285 -4.81 -1.93 7.97
C PRO A 285 -5.10 -3.27 8.65
N THR A 286 -4.06 -4.00 9.04
CA THR A 286 -4.18 -5.29 9.75
C THR A 286 -5.09 -5.23 10.97
N SER A 287 -5.06 -4.12 11.71
CA SER A 287 -5.93 -3.88 12.89
C SER A 287 -7.43 -3.94 12.60
N GLU A 288 -7.85 -3.80 11.34
CA GLU A 288 -9.26 -3.86 10.94
C GLU A 288 -9.70 -5.27 10.50
N LEU A 289 -8.78 -6.23 10.43
CA LEU A 289 -9.06 -7.60 9.96
C LEU A 289 -10.28 -8.21 10.65
N PHE A 290 -10.31 -8.15 11.98
CA PHE A 290 -11.42 -8.75 12.75
C PHE A 290 -12.74 -8.03 12.52
N ASN A 291 -12.73 -6.71 12.34
CA ASN A 291 -13.96 -5.97 12.02
C ASN A 291 -14.55 -6.48 10.70
N VAL A 292 -13.70 -6.66 9.69
CA VAL A 292 -14.08 -7.14 8.37
C VAL A 292 -14.49 -8.62 8.41
N LEU A 293 -13.79 -9.47 9.15
CA LEU A 293 -14.14 -10.89 9.31
C LEU A 293 -15.47 -11.08 10.03
N LEU A 294 -15.73 -10.33 11.10
CA LEU A 294 -16.94 -10.47 11.93
C LEU A 294 -18.22 -10.10 11.19
N HIS A 295 -18.14 -9.14 10.28
CA HIS A 295 -19.28 -8.68 9.49
C HIS A 295 -19.25 -9.22 8.07
N SER A 296 -18.41 -10.23 7.81
CA SER A 296 -18.31 -10.84 6.48
C SER A 296 -19.62 -11.53 6.10
N PRO A 297 -20.11 -11.35 4.86
CA PRO A 297 -21.34 -12.01 4.41
C PRO A 297 -21.23 -13.54 4.33
N ILE A 298 -20.00 -14.08 4.32
CA ILE A 298 -19.73 -15.51 4.11
C ILE A 298 -19.17 -16.19 5.36
N ALA A 299 -18.46 -15.43 6.19
CA ALA A 299 -17.82 -15.98 7.39
C ALA A 299 -18.54 -15.47 8.63
N SER A 300 -19.44 -16.27 9.19
CA SER A 300 -20.12 -15.92 10.44
C SER A 300 -19.71 -16.84 11.60
N GLU A 301 -19.57 -16.17 12.76
CA GLU A 301 -19.83 -16.64 14.13
C GLU A 301 -18.72 -17.17 15.04
N LYS A 302 -17.47 -17.41 14.61
CA LYS A 302 -16.42 -17.91 15.56
C LYS A 302 -15.23 -16.98 15.83
N TRP A 303 -15.12 -15.83 15.16
CA TRP A 303 -13.95 -14.96 15.33
C TRP A 303 -13.92 -14.20 16.67
N ASN A 304 -15.08 -13.98 17.31
CA ASN A 304 -15.18 -13.30 18.60
C ASN A 304 -14.57 -14.10 19.77
N GLU A 305 -14.39 -15.40 19.58
CA GLU A 305 -13.88 -16.31 20.62
C GLU A 305 -12.34 -16.36 20.67
N TRP A 306 -11.67 -15.73 19.70
CA TRP A 306 -10.22 -15.72 19.59
C TRP A 306 -9.58 -14.75 20.60
N SER A 307 -8.52 -15.19 21.28
CA SER A 307 -7.73 -14.36 22.19
C SER A 307 -7.01 -13.23 21.45
N GLU A 308 -6.63 -12.18 22.16
CA GLU A 308 -5.87 -11.05 21.57
C GLU A 308 -4.57 -11.49 20.89
N GLN A 309 -3.89 -12.52 21.41
CA GLN A 309 -2.71 -13.10 20.77
C GLN A 309 -3.06 -13.90 19.52
N GLY A 310 -4.14 -14.68 19.55
CA GLY A 310 -4.66 -15.36 18.36
C GLY A 310 -5.09 -14.38 17.26
N LYS A 311 -5.65 -13.22 17.66
CA LYS A 311 -5.97 -12.13 16.74
C LYS A 311 -4.72 -11.56 16.06
N LYS A 312 -3.69 -11.24 16.84
CA LYS A 312 -2.40 -10.77 16.32
C LYS A 312 -1.70 -11.80 15.43
N ALA A 313 -1.83 -13.09 15.73
CA ALA A 313 -1.30 -14.15 14.88
C ALA A 313 -2.04 -14.22 13.53
N LEU A 314 -3.38 -14.11 13.54
CA LEU A 314 -4.18 -14.06 12.32
C LEU A 314 -3.86 -12.83 11.46
N GLU A 315 -3.65 -11.67 12.07
CA GLU A 315 -3.19 -10.46 11.36
C GLU A 315 -1.89 -10.74 10.58
N LYS A 316 -0.91 -11.43 11.18
CA LYS A 316 0.36 -11.81 10.52
C LYS A 316 0.24 -12.87 9.43
N ILE A 317 -0.84 -13.65 9.43
CA ILE A 317 -1.07 -14.69 8.42
C ILE A 317 -1.78 -14.10 7.22
N PHE A 318 -2.81 -13.29 7.47
CA PHE A 318 -3.50 -12.59 6.41
C PHE A 318 -2.57 -11.58 5.74
N ASP A 319 -1.70 -10.89 6.49
CA ASP A 319 -0.63 -10.05 5.94
C ASP A 319 0.58 -10.90 5.51
N GLU A 320 0.45 -11.61 4.38
CA GLU A 320 1.48 -12.53 3.86
C GLU A 320 2.80 -11.81 3.57
N ASN A 321 2.74 -10.59 3.03
CA ASN A 321 3.92 -9.81 2.67
C ASN A 321 4.48 -8.97 3.84
N SER A 322 3.78 -8.97 4.99
CA SER A 322 4.13 -8.22 6.21
C SER A 322 4.23 -6.71 5.98
N ASP A 323 3.42 -6.16 5.07
CA ASP A 323 3.37 -4.72 4.76
C ASP A 323 2.57 -3.89 5.78
N GLY A 324 1.92 -4.56 6.75
CA GLY A 324 1.10 -3.94 7.78
C GLY A 324 -0.35 -3.70 7.33
N THR A 325 -0.65 -3.98 6.07
CA THR A 325 -1.98 -3.96 5.49
C THR A 325 -2.37 -5.36 4.99
N ILE A 326 -3.63 -5.51 4.62
CA ILE A 326 -4.18 -6.73 4.06
C ILE A 326 -4.80 -6.31 2.74
N SER A 327 -4.37 -6.93 1.65
CA SER A 327 -4.99 -6.75 0.34
C SER A 327 -6.24 -7.62 0.22
N PHE A 328 -7.15 -7.26 -0.70
CA PHE A 328 -8.34 -8.09 -0.96
C PHE A 328 -7.98 -9.54 -1.37
N LYS A 329 -6.85 -9.73 -2.07
CA LYS A 329 -6.37 -11.05 -2.47
C LYS A 329 -5.96 -11.87 -1.25
N GLU A 330 -5.12 -11.32 -0.38
CA GLU A 330 -4.68 -11.93 0.88
C GLU A 330 -5.87 -12.32 1.77
N PHE A 331 -6.83 -11.40 1.89
CA PHE A 331 -8.08 -11.64 2.61
C PHE A 331 -8.85 -12.84 2.05
N CYS A 332 -9.10 -12.88 0.74
CA CYS A 332 -9.84 -13.97 0.12
C CYS A 332 -9.10 -15.31 0.13
N VAL A 333 -7.79 -15.32 -0.10
CA VAL A 333 -7.00 -16.56 -0.09
C VAL A 333 -6.99 -17.17 1.31
N SER A 334 -6.67 -16.37 2.32
CA SER A 334 -6.63 -16.81 3.72
C SER A 334 -8.01 -17.25 4.20
N LEU A 335 -9.07 -16.50 3.86
CA LEU A 335 -10.43 -16.87 4.21
C LEU A 335 -10.90 -18.15 3.51
N ALA A 336 -10.49 -18.39 2.26
CA ALA A 336 -10.84 -19.61 1.52
C ALA A 336 -10.22 -20.86 2.17
N VAL A 337 -8.96 -20.77 2.58
CA VAL A 337 -8.26 -21.85 3.31
C VAL A 337 -8.99 -22.16 4.61
N TYR A 338 -9.32 -21.14 5.41
CA TYR A 338 -9.97 -21.37 6.69
C TYR A 338 -11.42 -21.89 6.57
N SER A 339 -12.23 -21.27 5.71
CA SER A 339 -13.66 -21.60 5.59
C SER A 339 -13.91 -22.89 4.81
N ARG A 340 -13.20 -23.09 3.69
CA ARG A 340 -13.46 -24.18 2.73
C ARG A 340 -12.25 -25.09 2.49
N GLY A 341 -11.16 -24.90 3.20
CA GLY A 341 -9.99 -25.78 3.13
C GLY A 341 -10.32 -27.23 3.49
N SER A 342 -9.54 -28.16 2.96
CA SER A 342 -9.50 -29.53 3.46
C SER A 342 -9.07 -29.54 4.94
N ARG A 343 -9.26 -30.67 5.62
CA ARG A 343 -8.80 -30.82 7.01
C ARG A 343 -7.31 -30.52 7.15
N GLU A 344 -6.49 -30.99 6.20
CA GLU A 344 -5.05 -30.73 6.15
C GLU A 344 -4.73 -29.23 5.91
N GLU A 345 -5.44 -28.57 4.98
CA GLU A 345 -5.26 -27.14 4.69
C GLU A 345 -5.58 -26.28 5.92
N LYS A 346 -6.68 -26.59 6.64
CA LYS A 346 -7.05 -25.93 7.89
C LYS A 346 -6.03 -26.18 9.01
N MET A 347 -5.52 -27.39 9.11
CA MET A 347 -4.52 -27.77 10.12
C MET A 347 -3.19 -27.07 9.87
N LYS A 348 -2.79 -26.93 8.61
CA LYS A 348 -1.61 -26.16 8.20
C LYS A 348 -1.78 -24.67 8.48
N PHE A 349 -2.96 -24.13 8.20
CA PHE A 349 -3.31 -22.76 8.57
C PHE A 349 -3.21 -22.55 10.09
N SER A 350 -3.77 -23.45 10.90
CA SER A 350 -3.68 -23.37 12.36
C SER A 350 -2.26 -23.55 12.89
N PHE A 351 -1.45 -24.42 12.28
CA PHE A 351 -0.04 -24.53 12.61
C PHE A 351 0.69 -23.19 12.43
N GLN A 352 0.43 -22.48 11.33
CA GLN A 352 0.99 -21.15 11.07
C GLN A 352 0.49 -20.08 12.06
N VAL A 353 -0.72 -20.24 12.62
CA VAL A 353 -1.25 -19.35 13.67
C VAL A 353 -0.47 -19.52 14.96
N TYR A 354 -0.11 -20.76 15.32
CA TYR A 354 0.51 -21.04 16.60
C TYR A 354 2.03 -20.88 16.59
N ASP A 355 2.66 -21.08 15.44
CA ASP A 355 4.06 -20.72 15.17
C ASP A 355 4.21 -19.19 15.09
N MET A 356 4.20 -18.54 16.27
CA MET A 356 4.12 -17.08 16.40
C MET A 356 5.38 -16.36 15.89
N ASP A 357 6.51 -17.06 15.96
CA ASP A 357 7.83 -16.58 15.53
C ASP A 357 8.21 -17.02 14.10
N LYS A 358 7.35 -17.80 13.44
CA LYS A 358 7.56 -18.36 12.08
C LYS A 358 8.82 -19.23 12.02
N SER A 359 9.17 -19.92 13.11
CA SER A 359 10.30 -20.85 13.16
C SER A 359 10.07 -22.13 12.35
N GLY A 360 8.84 -22.39 11.93
CA GLY A 360 8.43 -23.60 11.22
C GLY A 360 8.20 -24.79 12.15
N SER A 361 8.09 -24.55 13.45
CA SER A 361 7.83 -25.55 14.49
C SER A 361 7.09 -24.89 15.65
N ILE A 362 6.24 -25.62 16.36
CA ILE A 362 5.54 -25.08 17.53
C ILE A 362 6.34 -25.39 18.79
N GLU A 363 6.80 -24.35 19.49
CA GLU A 363 7.50 -24.50 20.75
C GLU A 363 6.52 -24.76 21.91
N LYS A 364 7.04 -25.32 23.01
CA LYS A 364 6.22 -25.69 24.17
C LYS A 364 5.48 -24.49 24.79
N ASP A 365 6.13 -23.33 24.82
CA ASP A 365 5.52 -22.09 25.32
C ASP A 365 4.41 -21.58 24.38
N GLU A 366 4.54 -21.79 23.07
CA GLU A 366 3.51 -21.43 22.08
C GLU A 366 2.26 -22.31 22.21
N MET A 367 2.46 -23.62 22.37
CA MET A 367 1.36 -24.57 22.61
C MET A 367 0.66 -24.31 23.96
N LEU A 368 1.43 -24.05 25.02
CA LEU A 368 0.88 -23.72 26.33
C LEU A 368 0.03 -22.45 26.26
N HIS A 369 0.56 -21.42 25.62
CA HIS A 369 -0.15 -20.16 25.45
C HIS A 369 -1.46 -20.33 24.69
N TYR A 370 -1.46 -21.16 23.65
CA TYR A 370 -2.66 -21.51 22.89
C TYR A 370 -3.73 -22.20 23.76
N LEU A 371 -3.35 -23.25 24.49
CA LEU A 371 -4.29 -23.99 25.35
C LEU A 371 -4.83 -23.11 26.50
N MET A 372 -3.98 -22.29 27.11
CA MET A 372 -4.40 -21.32 28.13
C MET A 372 -5.48 -20.36 27.61
N ASN A 373 -5.38 -19.94 26.35
CA ASN A 373 -6.35 -19.05 25.73
C ASN A 373 -7.68 -19.75 25.43
N HIS A 374 -7.65 -21.01 24.97
CA HIS A 374 -8.86 -21.79 24.72
C HIS A 374 -9.69 -22.01 26.00
N TYR A 375 -9.04 -22.19 27.15
CA TYR A 375 -9.72 -22.34 28.43
C TYR A 375 -10.26 -21.01 29.03
N LYS A 376 -10.26 -19.88 28.28
CA LYS A 376 -10.68 -18.54 28.75
C LYS A 376 -10.14 -18.23 30.15
N CYS A 377 -8.81 -18.26 30.32
CA CYS A 377 -8.21 -18.03 31.63
C CYS A 377 -8.54 -16.63 32.17
N SER A 378 -9.42 -16.59 33.17
CA SER A 378 -9.80 -15.43 33.98
C SER A 378 -8.90 -15.26 35.21
N GLY A 379 -7.75 -15.93 35.24
CA GLY A 379 -6.73 -15.81 36.29
C GLY A 379 -6.82 -16.86 37.42
N LEU A 380 -7.57 -17.96 37.23
CA LEU A 380 -7.65 -19.05 38.20
C LEU A 380 -6.52 -20.07 38.02
N GLU A 381 -5.87 -20.46 39.13
CA GLU A 381 -4.64 -21.27 39.17
C GLU A 381 -4.85 -22.73 38.71
N GLU A 382 -6.07 -23.26 38.84
CA GLU A 382 -6.45 -24.61 38.40
C GLU A 382 -6.51 -24.78 36.87
N GLU A 383 -6.91 -23.75 36.12
CA GLU A 383 -7.06 -23.82 34.66
C GLU A 383 -5.71 -23.72 33.94
N LYS A 384 -4.80 -22.88 34.48
CA LYS A 384 -3.40 -22.83 34.04
C LYS A 384 -2.72 -24.19 34.20
N THR A 385 -2.94 -24.85 35.33
CA THR A 385 -2.39 -26.19 35.61
C THR A 385 -2.92 -27.23 34.63
N LYS A 386 -4.20 -27.15 34.23
CA LYS A 386 -4.77 -28.03 33.20
C LYS A 386 -4.12 -27.81 31.83
N ALA A 387 -3.95 -26.56 31.40
CA ALA A 387 -3.29 -26.24 30.14
C ALA A 387 -1.82 -26.71 30.12
N GLN A 388 -1.10 -26.54 31.24
CA GLN A 388 0.26 -27.03 31.42
C GLN A 388 0.34 -28.55 31.26
N ASN A 389 -0.52 -29.28 31.97
CA ASN A 389 -0.58 -30.74 31.93
C ASN A 389 -0.90 -31.26 30.52
N ILE A 390 -1.85 -30.63 29.80
CA ILE A 390 -2.20 -31.02 28.44
C ILE A 390 -1.02 -30.75 27.48
N THR A 391 -0.34 -29.61 27.65
CA THR A 391 0.86 -29.28 26.86
C THR A 391 1.95 -30.32 27.07
N ASP A 392 2.24 -30.67 28.33
CA ASP A 392 3.23 -31.69 28.67
C ASP A 392 2.87 -33.06 28.07
N ILE A 393 1.59 -33.43 28.12
CA ILE A 393 1.09 -34.69 27.52
C ILE A 393 1.30 -34.68 26.01
N ILE A 394 0.95 -33.58 25.32
CA ILE A 394 1.10 -33.49 23.86
C ILE A 394 2.59 -33.62 23.48
N PHE A 395 3.48 -32.86 24.11
CA PHE A 395 4.92 -32.95 23.80
C PHE A 395 5.48 -34.33 24.15
N SER A 396 5.10 -34.94 25.28
CA SER A 396 5.59 -36.28 25.65
C SER A 396 5.18 -37.39 24.68
N LYS A 397 4.07 -37.20 23.93
CA LYS A 397 3.52 -38.21 23.02
C LYS A 397 3.90 -38.00 21.56
N TYR A 398 3.99 -36.75 21.12
CA TYR A 398 4.07 -36.41 19.70
C TYR A 398 5.39 -35.73 19.29
N ASP A 399 6.23 -35.28 20.23
CA ASP A 399 7.61 -34.86 19.94
C ASP A 399 8.47 -36.14 19.74
N GLU A 400 8.45 -36.70 18.53
CA GLU A 400 9.08 -38.00 18.23
C GLU A 400 10.61 -37.89 18.25
N ASN A 401 11.14 -36.75 17.82
CA ASN A 401 12.58 -36.49 17.73
C ASN A 401 13.17 -35.91 19.03
N GLN A 402 12.32 -35.58 20.01
CA GLN A 402 12.68 -35.03 21.33
C GLN A 402 13.47 -33.72 21.24
N ASP A 403 13.19 -32.91 20.21
CA ASP A 403 13.85 -31.62 20.02
C ASP A 403 13.20 -30.47 20.84
N GLY A 404 12.11 -30.78 21.55
CA GLY A 404 11.38 -29.83 22.38
C GLY A 404 10.44 -28.93 21.56
N LYS A 405 10.19 -29.25 20.30
CA LYS A 405 9.31 -28.56 19.36
C LYS A 405 8.41 -29.57 18.64
N LEU A 406 7.33 -29.08 18.04
CA LEU A 406 6.45 -29.90 17.19
C LEU A 406 6.57 -29.44 15.75
N SER A 407 7.07 -30.31 14.88
CA SER A 407 6.98 -30.12 13.44
C SER A 407 5.53 -30.19 12.95
N PHE A 408 5.26 -29.72 11.72
CA PHE A 408 3.90 -29.81 11.15
C PHE A 408 3.36 -31.25 11.14
N LYS A 409 4.22 -32.23 10.89
CA LYS A 409 3.83 -33.65 10.85
C LYS A 409 3.40 -34.15 12.24
N GLU A 410 4.16 -33.81 13.27
CA GLU A 410 3.87 -34.20 14.65
C GLU A 410 2.63 -33.50 15.19
N PHE A 411 2.51 -32.19 14.93
CA PHE A 411 1.31 -31.42 15.24
C PHE A 411 0.08 -31.98 14.51
N SER A 412 0.24 -32.41 13.27
CA SER A 412 -0.84 -33.03 12.50
C SER A 412 -1.35 -34.31 13.15
N CYS A 413 -0.44 -35.20 13.54
CA CYS A 413 -0.79 -36.41 14.28
C CYS A 413 -1.48 -36.09 15.62
N ALA A 414 -0.99 -35.08 16.35
CA ALA A 414 -1.61 -34.63 17.60
C ALA A 414 -3.04 -34.12 17.36
N CYS A 415 -3.28 -33.34 16.31
CA CYS A 415 -4.61 -32.83 15.95
C CYS A 415 -5.59 -33.93 15.51
N GLU A 416 -5.09 -35.04 14.98
CA GLU A 416 -5.92 -36.20 14.62
C GLU A 416 -6.23 -37.11 15.80
N ALA A 417 -5.36 -37.16 16.81
CA ALA A 417 -5.49 -38.10 17.93
C ALA A 417 -6.07 -37.47 19.21
N GLU A 418 -5.82 -36.17 19.47
CA GLU A 418 -6.22 -35.52 20.72
C GLU A 418 -7.57 -34.78 20.58
N PRO A 419 -8.63 -35.20 21.30
CA PRO A 419 -9.97 -34.60 21.18
C PRO A 419 -10.02 -33.10 21.50
N ILE A 420 -9.15 -32.64 22.40
CA ILE A 420 -9.06 -31.23 22.77
C ILE A 420 -8.62 -30.40 21.56
N LEU A 421 -7.57 -30.82 20.86
CA LEU A 421 -7.09 -30.13 19.65
C LEU A 421 -8.12 -30.20 18.52
N GLN A 422 -8.82 -31.32 18.37
CA GLN A 422 -9.91 -31.44 17.40
C GLN A 422 -11.06 -30.45 17.67
N HIS A 423 -11.45 -30.31 18.93
CA HIS A 423 -12.51 -29.38 19.33
C HIS A 423 -12.11 -27.93 19.09
N VAL A 424 -10.89 -27.55 19.48
CA VAL A 424 -10.42 -26.17 19.33
C VAL A 424 -10.28 -25.77 17.86
N LEU A 425 -9.82 -26.70 17.01
CA LEU A 425 -9.64 -26.47 15.58
C LEU A 425 -10.95 -26.58 14.78
N GLY A 426 -12.08 -26.82 15.45
CA GLY A 426 -13.38 -27.01 14.80
C GLY A 426 -13.41 -28.25 13.90
N PHE A 427 -12.59 -29.26 14.19
CA PHE A 427 -12.55 -30.55 13.50
C PHE A 427 -13.50 -31.59 14.10
N THR A 428 -14.28 -31.23 15.11
CA THR A 428 -15.37 -32.09 15.58
C THR A 428 -16.43 -32.17 14.48
N ASN A 429 -16.66 -33.39 13.98
CA ASN A 429 -17.85 -33.69 13.19
C ASN A 429 -19.09 -33.21 13.95
N GLU A 430 -20.08 -32.69 13.21
CA GLU A 430 -21.45 -32.50 13.70
C GLU A 430 -21.96 -33.71 14.50
#